data_AF-A0A8J5T8J5-F1
#
_entry.id   AF-A0A8J5T8J5-F1
#
_cell.length_a   1.000
_cell.length_b   1.000
_cell.length_c   1.000
_cell.angle_alpha   90.00
_cell.angle_beta   90.00
_cell.angle_gamma   90.00
#
_symmetry.space_group_name_H-M   'P 1'
#
loop_
_entity.id
_entity.type
_entity.pdbx_description
1 polymer ?
#
loop_
_entity_poly.entity_id
_entity_poly.type
_entity_poly.pdbx_seq_one_letter_code
_entity_poly.pdbx_strand_id
1 'polypeptide(L)'
;MSAAAKMWASTHNATLAGKMAAVVEALHACQATAGTGYLSAFPAEFFDRFEAIRPVWAPYYTIHKIMQGLLDQYTVAGNGKALGMVVAMADYFAGRVRSVIQRYSIERHWTSLNEETGGMNDVLYQLYTITNDQRHLVLAHLFDKPCFLGLLAVQV
;
A
#
# COMPACT_ATOMS: atom_id res chain seq x y z
N MET A 1 -12.59 4.57 -0.93
CA MET A 1 -12.54 4.30 0.52
C MET A 1 -12.14 5.54 1.32
N SER A 2 -10.99 6.18 1.07
CA SER A 2 -10.57 7.43 1.73
C SER A 2 -11.66 8.51 1.77
N ALA A 3 -12.24 8.85 0.62
CA ALA A 3 -13.29 9.86 0.53
C ALA A 3 -14.52 9.50 1.38
N ALA A 4 -14.92 8.22 1.40
CA ALA A 4 -16.05 7.76 2.20
C ALA A 4 -15.77 7.85 3.70
N ALA A 5 -14.56 7.48 4.15
CA ALA A 5 -14.15 7.63 5.55
C ALA A 5 -14.18 9.11 5.98
N LYS A 6 -13.57 10.00 5.19
CA LYS A 6 -13.52 11.44 5.49
C LYS A 6 -14.91 12.08 5.47
N MET A 7 -15.75 11.72 4.50
CA MET A 7 -17.14 12.19 4.43
C MET A 7 -17.96 11.70 5.62
N TRP A 8 -17.80 10.43 6.03
CA TRP A 8 -18.46 9.91 7.22
C TRP A 8 -17.99 10.65 8.48
N ALA A 9 -16.69 10.88 8.67
CA ALA A 9 -16.20 11.63 9.82
C ALA A 9 -16.72 13.08 9.87
N SER A 10 -16.99 13.69 8.72
CA SER A 10 -17.55 15.05 8.64
C SER A 10 -19.07 15.12 8.86
N THR A 11 -19.81 14.04 8.62
CA THR A 11 -21.29 14.07 8.55
C THR A 11 -22.00 13.08 9.46
N HIS A 12 -21.28 12.08 9.95
CA HIS A 12 -21.79 10.90 10.65
C HIS A 12 -22.98 10.22 9.96
N ASN A 13 -23.04 10.27 8.62
CA ASN A 13 -24.12 9.69 7.85
C ASN A 13 -24.13 8.15 8.00
N ALA A 14 -25.17 7.62 8.66
CA ALA A 14 -25.31 6.19 8.94
C ALA A 14 -25.45 5.33 7.66
N THR A 15 -26.09 5.86 6.61
CA THR A 15 -26.21 5.14 5.32
C THR A 15 -24.83 4.98 4.67
N LEU A 16 -24.01 6.03 4.72
CA LEU A 16 -22.63 5.98 4.22
C LEU A 16 -21.79 5.01 5.06
N ALA A 17 -21.97 5.00 6.39
CA ALA A 17 -21.28 4.07 7.28
C ALA A 17 -21.55 2.61 6.91
N GLY A 18 -22.82 2.25 6.68
CA GLY A 18 -23.19 0.91 6.23
C GLY A 18 -22.56 0.53 4.89
N LYS A 19 -22.61 1.45 3.90
CA LYS A 19 -22.05 1.21 2.57
C LYS A 19 -20.52 1.06 2.58
N MET A 20 -19.80 1.91 3.31
CA MET A 20 -18.33 1.81 3.37
C MET A 20 -17.89 0.54 4.10
N ALA A 21 -18.59 0.14 5.17
CA ALA A 21 -18.31 -1.11 5.87
C ALA A 21 -18.55 -2.33 4.96
N ALA A 22 -19.64 -2.35 4.19
CA ALA A 22 -19.92 -3.42 3.24
C ALA A 22 -18.83 -3.55 2.14
N VAL A 23 -18.27 -2.43 1.65
CA VAL A 23 -17.16 -2.45 0.71
C VAL A 23 -15.90 -3.06 1.34
N VAL A 24 -15.55 -2.65 2.56
CA VAL A 24 -14.41 -3.25 3.28
C VAL A 24 -14.62 -4.74 3.49
N GLU A 25 -15.85 -5.17 3.82
CA GLU A 25 -16.18 -6.58 3.98
C GLU A 25 -15.96 -7.40 2.71
N ALA A 26 -16.47 -6.90 1.57
CA ALA A 26 -16.31 -7.57 0.29
C ALA A 26 -14.82 -7.69 -0.12
N LEU A 27 -14.04 -6.62 0.10
CA LEU A 27 -12.60 -6.64 -0.17
C LEU A 27 -11.85 -7.60 0.76
N HIS A 28 -12.24 -7.65 2.04
CA HIS A 28 -11.69 -8.60 3.00
C HIS A 28 -11.98 -10.05 2.58
N ALA A 29 -13.19 -10.36 2.14
CA ALA A 29 -13.54 -11.69 1.65
C ALA A 29 -12.68 -12.11 0.45
N CYS A 30 -12.41 -11.19 -0.49
CA CYS A 30 -11.50 -11.44 -1.60
C CYS A 30 -10.07 -11.70 -1.13
N GLN A 31 -9.52 -10.86 -0.24
CA GLN A 31 -8.16 -11.02 0.29
C GLN A 31 -8.01 -12.33 1.09
N ALA A 32 -9.01 -12.67 1.90
CA ALA A 32 -9.05 -13.89 2.69
C ALA A 32 -9.11 -15.14 1.80
N THR A 33 -9.89 -15.10 0.72
CA THR A 33 -9.98 -16.20 -0.26
C THR A 33 -8.64 -16.42 -0.97
N ALA A 34 -7.91 -15.34 -1.29
CA ALA A 34 -6.58 -15.46 -1.85
C ALA A 34 -5.57 -16.03 -0.84
N GLY A 35 -5.73 -15.75 0.45
CA GLY A 35 -4.93 -16.34 1.55
C GLY A 35 -3.46 -15.88 1.60
N THR A 36 -3.05 -14.95 0.73
CA THR A 36 -1.66 -14.48 0.60
C THR A 36 -1.42 -13.08 1.17
N GLY A 37 -2.48 -12.37 1.54
CA GLY A 37 -2.42 -10.93 1.85
C GLY A 37 -2.51 -10.03 0.60
N TYR A 38 -2.50 -10.60 -0.60
CA TYR A 38 -2.69 -9.86 -1.84
C TYR A 38 -4.11 -9.31 -1.98
N LEU A 39 -4.21 -8.05 -2.38
CA LEU A 39 -5.49 -7.42 -2.74
C LEU A 39 -5.27 -6.41 -3.87
N SER A 40 -5.87 -6.66 -5.03
CA SER A 40 -5.88 -5.73 -6.15
C SER A 40 -7.03 -6.08 -7.11
N ALA A 41 -7.27 -5.22 -8.12
CA ALA A 41 -8.23 -5.47 -9.19
C ALA A 41 -7.63 -6.18 -10.43
N PHE A 42 -6.37 -6.61 -10.36
CA PHE A 42 -5.62 -7.23 -11.46
C PHE A 42 -4.76 -8.39 -10.94
N PRO A 43 -4.19 -9.25 -11.80
CA PRO A 43 -3.35 -10.36 -11.35
C PRO A 43 -1.97 -9.90 -10.88
N ALA A 44 -1.33 -10.71 -10.01
CA ALA A 44 0.01 -10.43 -9.49
C ALA A 44 1.10 -10.31 -10.59
N GLU A 45 0.86 -10.87 -11.79
CA GLU A 45 1.74 -10.77 -12.95
C GLU A 45 2.09 -9.32 -13.33
N PHE A 46 1.22 -8.36 -13.02
CA PHE A 46 1.50 -6.95 -13.30
C PHE A 46 2.69 -6.46 -12.46
N PHE A 47 2.84 -6.96 -11.24
CA PHE A 47 4.03 -6.71 -10.42
C PHE A 47 5.25 -7.44 -10.97
N ASP A 48 5.09 -8.66 -11.50
CA ASP A 48 6.21 -9.38 -12.15
C ASP A 48 6.75 -8.59 -13.36
N ARG A 49 5.87 -7.93 -14.13
CA ARG A 49 6.27 -7.03 -15.22
C ARG A 49 6.97 -5.78 -14.70
N PHE A 50 6.39 -5.11 -13.71
CA PHE A 50 6.96 -3.90 -13.09
C PHE A 50 8.37 -4.17 -12.56
N GLU A 51 8.54 -5.22 -11.76
CA GLU A 51 9.80 -5.59 -11.10
C GLU A 51 10.84 -6.10 -12.13
N ALA A 52 10.37 -6.65 -13.25
CA ALA A 52 11.19 -6.97 -14.41
C ALA A 52 11.50 -5.77 -15.32
N ILE A 53 11.04 -4.55 -14.99
CA ILE A 53 11.20 -3.34 -15.81
C ILE A 53 10.65 -3.57 -17.23
N ARG A 54 9.49 -4.21 -17.31
CA ARG A 54 8.71 -4.38 -18.54
C ARG A 54 7.51 -3.44 -18.51
N PRO A 55 7.06 -2.93 -19.67
CA PRO A 55 5.91 -2.02 -19.72
C PRO A 55 4.72 -2.60 -18.97
N VAL A 56 4.12 -1.85 -18.07
CA VAL A 56 2.87 -2.13 -17.34
C VAL A 56 2.42 -0.82 -16.71
N TRP A 57 1.12 -0.59 -16.59
CA TRP A 57 0.64 0.69 -16.08
C TRP A 57 0.51 0.69 -14.55
N ALA A 58 1.45 1.34 -13.87
CA ALA A 58 1.37 1.79 -12.47
C ALA A 58 0.70 0.84 -11.44
N PRO A 59 1.15 -0.44 -11.32
CA PRO A 59 0.55 -1.37 -10.37
C PRO A 59 0.78 -0.98 -8.90
N TYR A 60 1.96 -0.45 -8.55
CA TYR A 60 2.26 0.04 -7.20
C TYR A 60 1.43 1.28 -6.82
N TYR A 61 1.18 2.20 -7.77
CA TYR A 61 0.24 3.30 -7.55
C TYR A 61 -1.15 2.80 -7.17
N THR A 62 -1.65 1.77 -7.86
CA THR A 62 -3.01 1.28 -7.65
C THR A 62 -3.17 0.66 -6.26
N ILE A 63 -2.22 -0.16 -5.82
CA ILE A 63 -2.26 -0.71 -4.45
C ILE A 63 -2.05 0.36 -3.39
N HIS A 64 -1.26 1.41 -3.66
CA HIS A 64 -1.16 2.54 -2.73
C HIS A 64 -2.54 3.14 -2.45
N LYS A 65 -3.41 3.31 -3.47
CA LYS A 65 -4.78 3.83 -3.26
C LYS A 65 -5.65 2.90 -2.44
N ILE A 66 -5.46 1.59 -2.59
CA ILE A 66 -6.15 0.58 -1.79
C ILE A 66 -5.65 0.64 -0.34
N MET A 67 -4.33 0.61 -0.13
CA MET A 67 -3.70 0.65 1.20
C MET A 67 -4.07 1.94 1.95
N GLN A 68 -3.95 3.12 1.34
CA GLN A 68 -4.33 4.38 1.96
C GLN A 68 -5.83 4.42 2.24
N GLY A 69 -6.64 3.89 1.31
CA GLY A 69 -8.08 3.79 1.47
C GLY A 69 -8.49 2.95 2.67
N LEU A 70 -7.84 1.81 2.90
CA LEU A 70 -8.08 0.95 4.06
C LEU A 70 -7.51 1.56 5.34
N LEU A 71 -6.34 2.19 5.28
CA LEU A 71 -5.75 2.86 6.43
C LEU A 71 -6.65 4.00 6.93
N ASP A 72 -7.21 4.80 6.00
CA ASP A 72 -8.19 5.84 6.32
C ASP A 72 -9.48 5.25 6.93
N GLN A 73 -9.93 4.06 6.51
CA GLN A 73 -11.07 3.39 7.13
C GLN A 73 -10.78 3.03 8.59
N TYR A 74 -9.53 2.73 8.94
CA TYR A 74 -9.11 2.52 10.32
C TYR A 74 -8.95 3.84 11.09
N THR A 75 -8.10 4.74 10.60
CA THR A 75 -7.69 5.96 11.34
C THR A 75 -8.81 6.99 11.47
N VAL A 76 -9.66 7.11 10.45
CA VAL A 76 -10.74 8.11 10.42
C VAL A 76 -12.08 7.49 10.83
N ALA A 77 -12.34 6.24 10.45
CA ALA A 77 -13.63 5.59 10.65
C ALA A 77 -13.65 4.43 11.67
N GLY A 78 -12.53 4.11 12.31
CA GLY A 78 -12.45 3.12 13.39
C GLY A 78 -12.64 1.67 12.93
N ASN A 79 -12.54 1.36 11.64
CA ASN A 79 -12.71 0.01 11.13
C ASN A 79 -11.45 -0.84 11.35
N GLY A 80 -11.40 -1.58 12.47
CA GLY A 80 -10.26 -2.43 12.84
C GLY A 80 -9.91 -3.53 11.82
N LYS A 81 -10.90 -4.03 11.07
CA LYS A 81 -10.65 -5.02 10.00
C LYS A 81 -9.77 -4.45 8.90
N ALA A 82 -9.96 -3.18 8.56
CA ALA A 82 -9.18 -2.52 7.52
C ALA A 82 -7.69 -2.44 7.88
N LEU A 83 -7.33 -2.26 9.15
CA LEU A 83 -5.94 -2.28 9.58
C LEU A 83 -5.28 -3.63 9.31
N GLY A 84 -5.94 -4.74 9.69
CA GLY A 84 -5.43 -6.08 9.45
C GLY A 84 -5.20 -6.36 7.96
N MET A 85 -6.09 -5.86 7.10
CA MET A 85 -5.95 -5.98 5.64
C MET A 85 -4.71 -5.24 5.11
N VAL A 86 -4.46 -4.00 5.57
CA VAL A 86 -3.29 -3.21 5.15
C VAL A 86 -1.99 -3.84 5.63
N VAL A 87 -1.95 -4.36 6.85
CA VAL A 87 -0.78 -5.09 7.37
C VAL A 87 -0.49 -6.33 6.50
N ALA A 88 -1.52 -7.11 6.15
CA ALA A 88 -1.35 -8.27 5.28
C ALA A 88 -0.86 -7.88 3.86
N MET A 89 -1.33 -6.74 3.33
CA MET A 89 -0.80 -6.21 2.06
C MET A 89 0.68 -5.79 2.20
N ALA A 90 1.04 -5.09 3.27
CA ALA A 90 2.42 -4.68 3.53
C ALA A 90 3.36 -5.88 3.64
N ASP A 91 2.95 -6.95 4.33
CA ASP A 91 3.70 -8.20 4.43
C ASP A 91 3.89 -8.86 3.04
N TYR A 92 2.83 -8.91 2.23
CA TYR A 92 2.89 -9.46 0.87
C TYR A 92 3.91 -8.69 0.00
N PHE A 93 3.82 -7.36 -0.04
CA PHE A 93 4.71 -6.53 -0.86
C PHE A 93 6.13 -6.46 -0.30
N ALA A 94 6.33 -6.55 1.02
CA ALA A 94 7.65 -6.74 1.62
C ALA A 94 8.32 -8.02 1.10
N GLY A 95 7.56 -9.11 0.99
CA GLY A 95 8.04 -10.37 0.41
C GLY A 95 8.49 -10.22 -1.04
N ARG A 96 7.71 -9.49 -1.86
CA ARG A 96 8.05 -9.23 -3.26
C ARG A 96 9.30 -8.38 -3.41
N VAL A 97 9.37 -7.23 -2.72
CA VAL A 97 10.54 -6.34 -2.75
C VAL A 97 11.80 -7.09 -2.29
N ARG A 98 11.71 -7.87 -1.21
CA ARG A 98 12.83 -8.72 -0.76
C ARG A 98 13.27 -9.70 -1.84
N SER A 99 12.32 -10.35 -2.52
CA SER A 99 12.63 -11.28 -3.62
C SER A 99 13.32 -10.58 -4.79
N VAL A 100 12.93 -9.36 -5.14
CA VAL A 100 13.58 -8.58 -6.22
C VAL A 100 15.00 -8.23 -5.84
N ILE A 101 15.22 -7.74 -4.61
CA ILE A 101 16.54 -7.36 -4.12
C ILE A 101 17.47 -8.58 -4.07
N GLN A 102 16.98 -9.72 -3.57
CA GLN A 102 17.74 -10.96 -3.49
C GLN A 102 18.08 -11.54 -4.87
N ARG A 103 17.15 -11.45 -5.82
CA ARG A 103 17.34 -12.00 -7.18
C ARG A 103 18.19 -11.11 -8.06
N TYR A 104 18.15 -9.80 -7.85
CA TYR A 104 18.80 -8.82 -8.71
C TYR A 104 19.73 -7.90 -7.90
N SER A 105 19.19 -6.81 -7.33
CA SER A 105 19.90 -5.91 -6.41
C SER A 105 18.93 -4.86 -5.84
N ILE A 106 19.39 -4.04 -4.89
CA ILE A 106 18.61 -2.89 -4.40
C ILE A 106 18.48 -1.79 -5.48
N GLU A 107 19.52 -1.59 -6.29
CA GLU A 107 19.51 -0.65 -7.42
C GLU A 107 18.49 -1.10 -8.48
N ARG A 108 18.34 -2.41 -8.71
CA ARG A 108 17.30 -2.94 -9.60
C ARG A 108 15.90 -2.57 -9.08
N HIS A 109 15.65 -2.75 -7.79
CA HIS A 109 14.39 -2.36 -7.17
C HIS A 109 14.13 -0.86 -7.38
N TRP A 110 15.08 0.01 -7.03
CA TRP A 110 14.91 1.46 -7.22
C TRP A 110 14.76 1.88 -8.69
N THR A 111 15.39 1.15 -9.63
CA THR A 111 15.21 1.39 -11.07
C THR A 111 13.78 1.06 -11.51
N SER A 112 13.14 0.03 -10.94
CA SER A 112 11.73 -0.28 -11.22
C SER A 112 10.79 0.83 -10.76
N LEU A 113 11.14 1.58 -9.70
CA LEU A 113 10.41 2.76 -9.21
C LEU A 113 10.55 4.00 -10.13
N ASN A 114 11.08 3.84 -11.35
CA ASN A 114 10.90 4.83 -12.42
C ASN A 114 9.45 4.82 -12.97
N GLU A 115 8.74 3.70 -12.82
CA GLU A 115 7.30 3.63 -13.04
C GLU A 115 6.54 4.11 -11.80
N GLU A 116 5.31 4.61 -11.96
CA GLU A 116 4.58 5.30 -10.90
C GLU A 116 4.21 4.37 -9.72
N THR A 117 4.68 4.74 -8.53
CA THR A 117 4.36 4.04 -7.26
C THR A 117 3.34 4.78 -6.42
N GLY A 118 2.98 6.03 -6.77
CA GLY A 118 2.28 6.92 -5.87
C GLY A 118 3.04 7.11 -4.54
N GLY A 119 2.31 7.23 -3.43
CA GLY A 119 2.84 7.42 -2.08
C GLY A 119 2.96 6.10 -1.30
N MET A 120 3.55 5.06 -1.91
CA MET A 120 3.79 3.79 -1.22
C MET A 120 4.64 3.97 0.04
N ASN A 121 5.67 4.82 -0.02
CA ASN A 121 6.47 5.17 1.15
C ASN A 121 5.60 5.82 2.25
N ASP A 122 4.80 6.83 1.90
CA ASP A 122 3.96 7.58 2.84
C ASP A 122 2.96 6.69 3.57
N VAL A 123 2.20 5.85 2.85
CA VAL A 123 1.24 4.94 3.50
C VAL A 123 1.93 3.93 4.42
N LEU A 124 3.16 3.50 4.11
CA LEU A 124 3.94 2.60 4.95
C LEU A 124 4.53 3.31 6.18
N TYR A 125 4.92 4.58 6.08
CA TYR A 125 5.30 5.41 7.23
C TYR A 125 4.13 5.65 8.18
N GLN A 126 2.94 5.94 7.64
CA GLN A 126 1.71 6.05 8.44
C GLN A 126 1.40 4.72 9.13
N LEU A 127 1.49 3.59 8.40
CA LEU A 127 1.29 2.26 8.99
C LEU A 127 2.30 1.95 10.09
N TYR A 128 3.57 2.32 9.91
CA TYR A 128 4.59 2.21 10.95
C TYR A 128 4.22 3.01 12.20
N THR A 129 3.76 4.26 12.04
CA THR A 129 3.34 5.12 13.16
C THR A 129 2.20 4.48 13.98
N ILE A 130 1.31 3.74 13.32
CA ILE A 130 0.16 3.07 13.95
C ILE A 130 0.56 1.75 14.62
N THR A 131 1.42 0.97 13.99
CA THR A 131 1.73 -0.42 14.39
C THR A 131 3.01 -0.54 15.21
N ASN A 132 3.90 0.45 15.11
CA ASN A 132 5.26 0.44 15.62
C ASN A 132 6.13 -0.76 15.13
N ASP A 133 5.72 -1.40 14.03
CA ASP A 133 6.44 -2.53 13.44
C ASP A 133 7.53 -2.04 12.48
N GLN A 134 8.79 -2.28 12.85
CA GLN A 134 9.97 -1.87 12.08
C GLN A 134 9.97 -2.42 10.64
N ARG A 135 9.28 -3.53 10.37
CA ARG A 135 9.16 -4.08 9.00
C ARG A 135 8.46 -3.10 8.06
N HIS A 136 7.47 -2.35 8.56
CA HIS A 136 6.79 -1.32 7.77
C HIS A 136 7.72 -0.14 7.48
N LEU A 137 8.53 0.28 8.46
CA LEU A 137 9.51 1.35 8.29
C LEU A 137 10.58 0.98 7.25
N VAL A 138 11.13 -0.22 7.35
CA VAL A 138 12.11 -0.73 6.38
C VAL A 138 11.52 -0.77 4.98
N LEU A 139 10.28 -1.27 4.83
CA LEU A 139 9.63 -1.27 3.52
C LEU A 139 9.39 0.16 3.01
N ALA A 140 8.99 1.10 3.88
CA ALA A 140 8.79 2.51 3.51
C ALA A 140 10.07 3.10 2.91
N HIS A 141 11.22 2.90 3.56
CA HIS A 141 12.52 3.33 3.05
C HIS A 141 12.92 2.67 1.73
N LEU A 142 12.50 1.44 1.46
CA LEU A 142 12.74 0.80 0.16
C LEU A 142 11.92 1.46 -0.97
N PHE A 143 10.82 2.16 -0.65
CA PHE A 143 10.08 2.98 -1.60
C PHE A 143 10.56 4.44 -1.66
N ASP A 144 11.49 4.85 -0.79
CA ASP A 144 12.17 6.14 -0.90
C ASP A 144 13.24 6.08 -1.98
N LYS A 145 12.95 6.70 -3.12
CA LYS A 145 13.88 6.70 -4.25
C LYS A 145 15.04 7.67 -3.98
N PRO A 146 16.31 7.20 -3.93
CA PRO A 146 17.44 8.06 -3.58
C PRO A 146 17.64 9.24 -4.53
N CYS A 147 17.29 9.10 -5.82
CA CYS A 147 17.47 10.18 -6.79
C CYS A 147 16.53 11.38 -6.58
N PHE A 148 15.44 11.22 -5.81
CA PHE A 148 14.58 12.34 -5.44
C PHE A 148 14.93 12.83 -4.04
N LEU A 149 14.80 11.95 -3.04
CA LEU A 149 14.95 12.35 -1.64
C LEU A 149 16.39 12.63 -1.25
N GLY A 150 17.37 11.92 -1.83
CA GLY A 150 18.79 12.16 -1.56
C GLY A 150 19.23 13.55 -2.00
N LEU A 151 18.79 14.03 -3.18
CA LEU A 151 19.13 15.37 -3.66
C LEU A 151 18.45 16.47 -2.83
N LEU A 152 17.21 16.24 -2.38
CA LEU A 152 16.48 17.17 -1.53
C LEU A 152 17.01 17.23 -0.09
N ALA A 153 17.55 16.12 0.43
CA ALA A 153 18.08 16.03 1.79
C ALA A 153 19.47 16.69 1.95
N VAL A 154 20.21 16.91 0.86
CA VAL A 154 21.54 17.54 0.87
C VAL A 154 21.45 19.08 0.91
N GLN A 155 20.26 19.67 0.77
CA GLN A 155 20.05 21.12 0.79
C GLN A 155 19.62 21.70 2.16
N VAL A 156 19.93 21.01 3.27
CA VAL A 156 19.63 21.51 4.63
C VAL A 156 20.91 21.91 5.36
#